data_AF-A0A839TBB1-F1
#
_entry.id   AF-A0A839TBB1-F1
#
_cell.length_a   1.000
_cell.length_b   1.000
_cell.length_c   1.000
_cell.angle_alpha   90.00
_cell.angle_beta   90.00
_cell.angle_gamma   90.00
#
_symmetry.space_group_name_H-M   'P 1'
#
loop_
_entity.id
_entity.type
_entity.pdbx_description
1 polymer ?
#
loop_
_entity_poly.entity_id
_entity_poly.type
_entity_poly.pdbx_seq_one_letter_code
_entity_poly.pdbx_strand_id
1 'polypeptide(L)' 'MLAIRLPSKLEDRLENLTKATGRTKTFYARKAIVAPLDNLEDLCLAEQRLLDNRAGRSESVSLKHYGLAD' A
#
# COMPACT_ATOMS: atom_id res chain seq x y z
N MET A 1 -12.08 -8.74 -13.62
CA MET A 1 -11.26 -7.76 -14.36
C MET A 1 -11.47 -6.41 -13.68
N LEU A 2 -10.41 -5.72 -13.26
CA LEU A 2 -10.49 -4.44 -12.56
C LEU A 2 -10.37 -3.31 -13.57
N ALA A 3 -11.35 -2.40 -13.62
CA ALA A 3 -11.32 -1.21 -14.47
C ALA A 3 -11.08 0.03 -13.58
N ILE A 4 -9.97 0.73 -13.82
CA ILE A 4 -9.61 1.95 -13.09
C ILE A 4 -9.45 3.10 -14.08
N ARG A 5 -9.91 4.29 -13.71
CA ARG A 5 -9.67 5.51 -14.50
C ARG A 5 -8.32 6.08 -14.08
N LEU A 6 -7.40 6.19 -15.03
CA LEU A 6 -6.10 6.80 -14.81
C LEU A 6 -6.06 8.24 -15.35
N PRO A 7 -5.34 9.16 -14.68
CA PRO A 7 -4.97 10.44 -15.26
C PRO A 7 -4.22 10.26 -16.58
N SER A 8 -4.43 11.15 -17.55
CA SER A 8 -3.81 11.10 -18.89
C SER A 8 -2.29 10.93 -18.84
N LYS A 9 -1.63 11.69 -17.96
CA LYS A 9 -0.17 11.61 -17.77
C LYS A 9 0.33 10.22 -17.36
N LEU A 10 -0.48 9.44 -16.63
CA LEU A 10 -0.10 8.06 -16.26
C LEU A 10 -0.33 7.09 -17.42
N GLU A 11 -1.41 7.26 -18.18
CA GLU A 11 -1.64 6.49 -19.41
C GLU A 11 -0.49 6.66 -20.40
N ASP A 12 -0.04 7.90 -20.62
CA ASP A 12 1.09 8.20 -21.52
C ASP A 12 2.39 7.53 -21.05
N ARG A 13 2.64 7.52 -19.74
CA ARG A 13 3.80 6.84 -19.15
C ARG A 13 3.73 5.33 -19.36
N LEU A 14 2.56 4.72 -19.16
CA LEU A 14 2.36 3.29 -19.39
C LEU A 14 2.53 2.92 -20.87
N GLU A 15 2.01 3.74 -21.78
CA GLU A 15 2.17 3.58 -23.23
C GLU A 15 3.66 3.63 -23.63
N ASN A 16 4.42 4.61 -23.13
CA ASN A 16 5.85 4.73 -23.41
C ASN A 16 6.64 3.52 -22.89
N LEU A 17 6.30 3.02 -21.70
CA LEU A 17 6.91 1.80 -21.16
C LEU A 17 6.60 0.58 -22.03
N THR A 18 5.36 0.45 -22.50
CA THR A 18 4.99 -0.64 -23.41
C THR A 18 5.80 -0.60 -24.72
N LYS A 19 5.95 0.58 -25.32
CA LYS A 19 6.76 0.77 -26.54
C LYS A 19 8.24 0.46 -26.31
N ALA A 20 8.78 0.85 -25.15
CA ALA A 20 10.20 0.69 -24.85
C ALA A 20 10.60 -0.76 -24.50
N THR A 21 9.69 -1.56 -23.93
CA THR A 21 10.03 -2.88 -23.38
C THR A 21 9.28 -4.05 -24.00
N GLY A 22 8.26 -3.80 -24.81
CA GLY A 22 7.36 -4.81 -25.36
C GLY A 22 6.41 -5.44 -24.32
N ARG A 23 6.35 -4.93 -23.09
CA ARG A 23 5.44 -5.42 -22.04
C ARG A 23 4.10 -4.68 -22.07
N THR A 24 3.01 -5.37 -21.79
CA THR A 24 1.66 -4.76 -21.84
C THR A 24 1.44 -3.75 -20.71
N LYS A 25 0.51 -2.80 -20.92
CA LYS A 25 0.07 -1.88 -19.86
C LYS A 25 -0.40 -2.62 -18.60
N THR A 26 -1.15 -3.71 -18.79
CA THR A 26 -1.65 -4.55 -17.69
C THR A 26 -0.53 -5.13 -16.83
N PHE A 27 0.61 -5.50 -17.44
CA PHE A 27 1.77 -5.97 -16.67
C PHE A 27 2.27 -4.91 -15.70
N TYR A 28 2.44 -3.67 -16.20
CA TYR A 28 2.91 -2.55 -15.38
C TYR A 28 1.88 -2.09 -14.34
N ALA A 29 0.62 -1.99 -14.73
CA ALA A 29 -0.46 -1.65 -13.80
C ALA A 29 -0.55 -2.67 -12.66
N ARG A 30 -0.49 -3.98 -12.96
CA ARG A 30 -0.47 -5.02 -11.94
C ARG A 30 0.75 -4.89 -11.03
N LYS A 31 1.94 -4.69 -11.59
CA LYS A 31 3.17 -4.54 -10.80
C LYS A 31 3.09 -3.32 -9.87
N ALA A 32 2.54 -2.21 -10.36
CA ALA A 32 2.37 -0.98 -9.57
C ALA A 32 1.33 -1.13 -8.43
N ILE A 33 0.35 -2.01 -8.58
CA ILE A 33 -0.65 -2.31 -7.53
C ILE A 33 -0.07 -3.30 -6.49
N VAL A 34 0.59 -4.36 -6.95
CA VAL A 34 1.10 -5.42 -6.06
C VAL A 34 2.28 -4.92 -5.22
N ALA A 35 3.21 -4.16 -5.81
CA ALA A 35 4.43 -3.75 -5.13
C ALA A 35 4.22 -3.00 -3.79
N PRO A 36 3.25 -2.08 -3.65
CA PRO A 36 2.98 -1.42 -2.37
C PRO A 36 1.93 -2.11 -1.49
N LEU A 37 1.34 -3.24 -1.91
CA LEU A 37 0.14 -3.79 -1.25
C LEU A 37 0.42 -4.18 0.20
N ASP A 38 1.52 -4.87 0.47
CA ASP A 38 1.90 -5.30 1.82
C ASP A 38 1.99 -4.11 2.80
N ASN A 39 2.62 -3.01 2.37
CA ASN A 39 2.73 -1.80 3.18
C ASN A 39 1.37 -1.13 3.43
N LEU A 40 0.46 -1.17 2.44
CA LEU A 40 -0.88 -0.64 2.60
C LEU A 40 -1.70 -1.49 3.58
N GLU A 41 -1.55 -2.81 3.54
CA GLU A 41 -2.19 -3.72 4.50
C GLU A 41 -1.69 -3.47 5.92
N ASP A 42 -0.38 -3.33 6.11
CA ASP A 42 0.23 -3.00 7.40
C ASP A 42 -0.26 -1.65 7.93
N LEU A 43 -0.34 -0.63 7.06
CA LEU A 43 -0.87 0.68 7.44
C LEU A 43 -2.33 0.57 7.88
N CYS A 44 -3.18 -0.11 7.12
CA CYS A 44 -4.59 -0.31 7.47
C CYS A 44 -4.73 -1.01 8.83
N LEU A 45 -3.92 -2.05 9.08
CA LEU A 45 -3.93 -2.76 10.35
C LEU A 45 -3.47 -1.88 11.52
N ALA A 46 -2.44 -1.06 11.32
CA ALA A 46 -1.96 -0.11 12.32
C ALA A 46 -3.00 0.96 12.65
N GLU A 47 -3.64 1.53 11.62
CA GLU A 47 -4.72 2.51 11.78
C GLU A 47 -5.91 1.91 12.54
N GLN A 48 -6.34 0.69 12.18
CA GLN A 48 -7.41 -0.01 12.89
C GLN A 48 -7.07 -0.24 14.37
N ARG A 49 -5.85 -0.72 14.66
CA ARG A 49 -5.39 -0.92 16.05
C ARG A 49 -5.39 0.39 16.85
N LEU A 50 -4.99 1.49 16.23
CA LEU A 50 -5.00 2.81 16.86
C LEU A 50 -6.43 3.26 17.17
N LEU A 51 -7.38 3.04 16.25
CA LEU A 51 -8.79 3.35 16.48
C LEU A 51 -9.38 2.51 17.62
N ASP A 52 -9.06 1.21 17.67
CA ASP A 52 -9.51 0.33 18.75
C ASP A 52 -8.92 0.73 20.10
N ASN A 53 -7.65 1.12 20.15
CA ASN A 53 -7.01 1.58 21.37
C ASN A 53 -7.66 2.88 21.89
N ARG A 54 -7.89 3.84 20.98
CA ARG A 54 -8.60 5.09 21.31
C ARG A 54 -10.04 4.87 21.78
N ALA A 55 -10.69 3.81 21.29
CA ALA A 55 -12.03 3.43 21.71
C ALA A 55 -12.05 2.54 22.97
N GLY A 56 -10.90 2.28 23.60
CA GLY A 56 -10.80 1.42 24.78
C GLY A 56 -11.06 -0.06 24.51
N ARG A 57 -11.00 -0.50 23.24
CA ARG A 57 -11.19 -1.89 22.81
C ARG A 57 -9.88 -2.68 22.73
N SER A 58 -8.74 -2.02 22.89
CA SER A 58 -7.43 -2.67 22.94
C SER A 58 -6.49 -1.97 23.91
N GLU A 59 -5.62 -2.75 24.54
CA GLU A 59 -4.63 -2.25 25.50
C GLU A 59 -3.33 -1.86 24.80
N SER A 60 -2.67 -0.83 25.32
CA SER A 60 -1.31 -0.45 24.94
C SER A 60 -0.34 -0.86 26.04
N VAL A 61 0.81 -1.41 25.65
CA VAL A 61 1.89 -1.75 26.57
C VAL A 61 3.06 -0.77 26.40
N SER A 62 3.75 -0.48 27.50
CA SER A 62 4.93 0.39 27.48
C SER A 62 6.12 -0.30 26.81
N LEU A 63 6.94 0.45 26.09
CA LEU A 63 8.17 -0.05 25.46
C LEU A 63 9.16 -0.65 26.47
N LYS A 64 9.15 -0.20 27.73
CA LYS A 64 9.96 -0.78 28.81
C LYS A 64 9.66 -2.28 29.03
N HIS A 65 8.42 -2.70 28.79
CA HIS A 65 8.03 -4.11 28.93
C HIS A 65 8.84 -5.03 27.99
N TYR A 66 9.23 -4.53 26.81
CA TYR A 66 10.02 -5.26 25.83
C TYR A 66 11.51 -4.92 25.88
N GLY A 67 11.97 -4.12 26.86
CA GLY A 67 13.37 -3.67 26.94
C GLY A 67 13.79 -2.75 25.79
N LEU A 68 12.83 -2.07 25.14
CA LEU A 68 13.06 -1.19 24.00
C LEU A 68 13.14 0.30 24.39
N ALA A 69 13.08 0.61 25.69
CA ALA A 69 13.23 1.95 26.23
C ALA A 69 13.87 1.89 27.62
N ASP A 70 14.82 2.81 27.88
CA ASP A 70 15.48 3.02 29.19
C ASP A 70 14.47 3.48 30.27
#